data_AF-M3J867-F1
#
_entry.id   AF-M3J867-F1
#
_cell.length_a   1.000
_cell.length_b   1.000
_cell.length_c   1.000
_cell.angle_alpha   90.00
_cell.angle_beta   90.00
_cell.angle_gamma   90.00
#
_symmetry.space_group_name_H-M   'P 1'
#
loop_
_entity.id
_entity.type
_entity.pdbx_description
1 polymer ?
#
loop_
_entity_poly.entity_id
_entity_poly.type
_entity_poly.pdbx_seq_one_letter_code
_entity_poly.pdbx_strand_id
1 'polypeptide(L)'
;MIFLGFILSLFAVFATVASKQISGVFTGFESLTWKPAASYPYRGPQFPSWFPVLDWSLDGATASPGDRFSLIMPCTFKFTTTDTTIDLVANGVTYGQCSMSGGEETVPYSSLNCFVTDALTPNTQAFGTISFPIAFNVGGSSLSADITDSQCFKAGTNTVTFQDGDTSFSTTANFDHTNELSDGLLSGERVIPSLGTQQALVIAPNCANGYSSGTFGFSADSQANIDCSSLHSALTQQLNDWNKPTSADSYSFTVQCNSRQAYVTFQNIPAGFRPYLDVYLTAPRTSVFTLSYSATYTCQGSRRRTATDSKNWSGYQDSDTNANGDVIIGTITTTTDSTQTTTSITTLPYPSTASSKTIVVVVPIPTTTITSSYLGVTTSYTTISGTVGGTATVIVDTPYHTTTTITTYWT
;
A
#
# COMPACT_ATOMS: atom_id res chain seq x y z
N MET A 1 46.82 -59.46 12.65
CA MET A 1 45.47 -60.00 12.90
C MET A 1 44.80 -59.08 13.90
N ILE A 2 43.65 -58.49 13.52
CA ILE A 2 42.69 -57.73 14.37
C ILE A 2 43.30 -56.42 14.94
N PHE A 3 42.93 -55.20 14.55
CA PHE A 3 41.62 -54.51 14.59
C PHE A 3 41.79 -53.24 13.73
N LEU A 4 40.98 -53.03 12.68
CA LEU A 4 40.68 -51.69 12.17
C LEU A 4 39.39 -51.81 11.33
N GLY A 5 38.26 -51.81 12.03
CA GLY A 5 36.93 -51.89 11.44
C GLY A 5 36.19 -50.58 11.66
N PHE A 6 35.54 -50.12 10.59
CA PHE A 6 34.41 -49.18 10.57
C PHE A 6 34.69 -47.73 11.01
N ILE A 7 34.98 -46.87 10.03
CA ILE A 7 34.33 -45.55 9.98
C ILE A 7 33.60 -45.49 8.64
N LEU A 8 32.31 -45.76 8.72
CA LEU A 8 31.34 -45.71 7.63
C LEU A 8 31.11 -44.24 7.25
N SER A 9 31.18 -43.97 5.95
CA SER A 9 30.80 -42.71 5.31
C SER A 9 29.45 -42.20 5.79
N LEU A 10 29.43 -41.01 6.39
CA LEU A 10 28.23 -40.19 6.52
C LEU A 10 28.47 -38.86 5.79
N PHE A 11 28.51 -38.91 4.45
CA PHE A 11 28.29 -37.71 3.64
C PHE A 11 26.78 -37.45 3.67
N ALA A 12 26.32 -36.75 4.71
CA ALA A 12 25.04 -36.04 4.63
C ALA A 12 25.23 -34.91 3.62
N VAL A 13 24.90 -35.19 2.35
CA VAL A 13 24.69 -34.14 1.36
C VAL A 13 23.45 -33.39 1.84
N PHE A 14 23.64 -32.31 2.58
CA PHE A 14 22.63 -31.28 2.68
C PHE A 14 22.48 -30.73 1.26
N ALA A 15 21.54 -31.28 0.48
CA ALA A 15 21.04 -30.61 -0.69
C ALA A 15 20.41 -29.32 -0.17
N THR A 16 21.17 -28.23 -0.22
CA THR A 16 20.60 -26.89 -0.11
C THR A 16 19.68 -26.76 -1.31
N VAL A 17 18.38 -27.01 -1.12
CA VAL A 17 17.39 -26.69 -2.13
C VAL A 17 17.45 -25.18 -2.28
N ALA A 18 18.12 -24.73 -3.34
CA ALA A 18 18.20 -23.32 -3.66
C ALA A 18 16.81 -22.89 -4.11
N SER A 19 16.02 -22.37 -3.18
CA SER A 19 14.75 -21.69 -3.45
C SER A 19 14.99 -20.60 -4.48
N LYS A 20 14.39 -20.70 -5.67
CA LYS A 20 14.43 -19.63 -6.68
C LYS A 20 13.15 -18.80 -6.64
N GLN A 21 13.23 -17.57 -7.13
CA GLN A 21 12.04 -16.78 -7.46
C GLN A 21 11.45 -17.30 -8.77
N ILE A 22 10.16 -17.60 -8.78
CA ILE A 22 9.36 -17.94 -9.95
C ILE A 22 8.25 -16.90 -10.12
N SER A 23 7.63 -16.88 -11.30
CA SER A 23 6.52 -15.98 -11.64
C SER A 23 5.50 -16.67 -12.53
N GLY A 24 4.35 -16.02 -12.74
CA GLY A 24 3.26 -16.55 -13.54
C GLY A 24 2.53 -17.73 -12.89
N VAL A 25 2.60 -17.83 -11.55
CA VAL A 25 1.80 -18.78 -10.78
C VAL A 25 0.35 -18.31 -10.75
N PHE A 26 0.13 -17.00 -10.55
CA PHE A 26 -1.17 -16.39 -10.77
C PHE A 26 -1.39 -16.10 -12.25
N THR A 27 -2.47 -16.63 -12.81
CA THR A 27 -2.69 -16.70 -14.26
C THR A 27 -3.89 -15.91 -14.74
N GLY A 28 -4.78 -15.47 -13.84
CA GLY A 28 -6.04 -14.83 -14.23
C GLY A 28 -6.75 -14.08 -13.11
N PHE A 29 -7.67 -13.19 -13.52
CA PHE A 29 -8.55 -12.41 -12.65
C PHE A 29 -10.01 -12.66 -13.06
N GLU A 30 -10.64 -13.69 -12.50
CA GLU A 30 -11.99 -14.08 -12.90
C GLU A 30 -13.03 -13.00 -12.59
N SER A 31 -13.01 -12.47 -11.36
CA SER A 31 -14.02 -11.51 -10.93
C SER A 31 -13.57 -10.67 -9.74
N LEU A 32 -14.19 -9.51 -9.59
CA LEU A 32 -14.03 -8.62 -8.44
C LEU A 32 -15.40 -8.18 -7.94
N THR A 33 -15.83 -8.77 -6.83
CA THR A 33 -17.18 -8.56 -6.28
C THR A 33 -17.13 -7.79 -4.98
N TRP A 34 -18.09 -6.90 -4.77
CA TRP A 34 -18.20 -6.16 -3.50
C TRP A 34 -19.26 -6.81 -2.62
N LYS A 35 -18.91 -7.11 -1.38
CA LYS A 35 -19.85 -7.54 -0.34
C LYS A 35 -19.64 -6.62 0.86
N PRO A 36 -20.58 -5.71 1.15
CA PRO A 36 -20.41 -4.71 2.20
C PRO A 36 -20.24 -5.38 3.57
N ALA A 37 -19.12 -5.09 4.24
CA ALA A 37 -18.81 -5.57 5.59
C ALA A 37 -19.45 -4.70 6.71
N ALA A 38 -20.11 -3.60 6.34
CA ALA A 38 -20.83 -2.68 7.20
C ALA A 38 -21.87 -1.89 6.38
N SER A 39 -22.60 -1.00 7.03
CA SER A 39 -23.56 -0.11 6.36
C SER A 39 -22.84 1.07 5.70
N TYR A 40 -22.32 0.87 4.49
CA TYR A 40 -21.66 1.93 3.71
C TYR A 40 -22.64 2.77 2.89
N PRO A 41 -22.36 4.08 2.69
CA PRO A 41 -23.27 4.98 1.99
C PRO A 41 -23.32 4.78 0.46
N TYR A 42 -22.30 4.16 -0.13
CA TYR A 42 -22.20 3.88 -1.57
C TYR A 42 -21.18 2.76 -1.82
N ARG A 43 -21.10 2.25 -3.06
CA ARG A 43 -20.14 1.20 -3.46
C ARG A 43 -18.75 1.79 -3.75
N GLY A 44 -18.07 2.26 -2.72
CA GLY A 44 -16.73 2.83 -2.81
C GLY A 44 -15.62 1.78 -2.86
N PRO A 45 -14.50 2.04 -3.57
CA PRO A 45 -13.33 1.15 -3.62
C PRO A 45 -12.68 0.95 -2.24
N GLN A 46 -12.71 1.98 -1.39
CA GLN A 46 -12.15 1.97 -0.05
C GLN A 46 -12.99 1.21 0.99
N PHE A 47 -14.23 0.87 0.66
CA PHE A 47 -15.15 0.26 1.62
C PHE A 47 -15.07 -1.27 1.59
N PRO A 48 -14.71 -1.90 2.72
CA PRO A 48 -14.69 -3.35 2.84
C PRO A 48 -16.02 -4.03 2.50
N SER A 49 -16.06 -5.22 1.90
CA SER A 49 -14.92 -5.97 1.37
C SER A 49 -15.12 -6.21 -0.12
N TRP A 50 -14.04 -5.99 -0.88
CA TRP A 50 -13.91 -6.40 -2.26
C TRP A 50 -13.25 -7.78 -2.30
N PHE A 51 -13.80 -8.69 -3.08
CA PHE A 51 -13.35 -10.08 -3.19
C PHE A 51 -12.86 -10.32 -4.62
N PRO A 52 -11.55 -10.18 -4.88
CA PRO A 52 -10.95 -10.77 -6.06
C PRO A 52 -11.11 -12.29 -6.05
N VAL A 53 -11.31 -12.86 -7.23
CA VAL A 53 -11.16 -14.30 -7.50
C VAL A 53 -10.07 -14.42 -8.54
N LEU A 54 -8.96 -15.06 -8.15
CA LEU A 54 -7.75 -15.17 -8.97
C LEU A 54 -7.47 -16.62 -9.32
N ASP A 55 -7.12 -16.86 -10.57
CA ASP A 55 -6.67 -18.16 -11.05
C ASP A 55 -5.18 -18.36 -10.70
N TRP A 56 -4.83 -19.59 -10.34
CA TRP A 56 -3.44 -19.98 -10.14
C TRP A 56 -3.16 -21.37 -10.72
N SER A 57 -1.89 -21.59 -11.10
CA SER A 57 -1.39 -22.87 -11.59
C SER A 57 0.07 -23.08 -11.16
N LEU A 58 0.37 -24.27 -10.68
CA LEU A 58 1.70 -24.76 -10.32
C LEU A 58 1.99 -26.05 -11.08
N ASP A 59 3.12 -26.08 -11.78
CA ASP A 59 3.60 -27.26 -12.51
C ASP A 59 4.94 -27.71 -11.91
N GLY A 60 4.95 -28.91 -11.33
CA GLY A 60 6.14 -29.51 -10.72
C GLY A 60 7.28 -29.79 -11.69
N ALA A 61 7.03 -29.77 -13.01
CA ALA A 61 8.09 -29.83 -14.01
C ALA A 61 8.94 -28.54 -14.04
N THR A 62 8.42 -27.42 -13.55
CA THR A 62 9.04 -26.09 -13.64
C THR A 62 9.24 -25.40 -12.29
N ALA A 63 8.41 -25.73 -11.30
CA ALA A 63 8.47 -25.24 -9.93
C ALA A 63 8.87 -26.38 -8.98
N SER A 64 9.55 -26.03 -7.88
CA SER A 64 10.02 -26.98 -6.88
C SER A 64 9.64 -26.53 -5.47
N PRO A 65 9.50 -27.45 -4.50
CA PRO A 65 9.28 -27.09 -3.11
C PRO A 65 10.32 -26.08 -2.61
N GLY A 66 9.84 -25.05 -1.93
CA GLY A 66 10.63 -23.92 -1.45
C GLY A 66 10.76 -22.75 -2.43
N ASP A 67 10.46 -22.92 -3.72
CA ASP A 67 10.43 -21.80 -4.68
C ASP A 67 9.47 -20.72 -4.22
N ARG A 68 9.81 -19.46 -4.47
CA ARG A 68 9.06 -18.28 -4.01
C ARG A 68 8.44 -17.53 -5.17
N PHE A 69 7.27 -16.97 -4.95
CA PHE A 69 6.56 -16.13 -5.92
C PHE A 69 5.75 -15.09 -5.16
N SER A 70 5.42 -13.98 -5.82
CA SER A 70 4.71 -12.88 -5.17
C SER A 70 3.64 -12.29 -6.07
N LEU A 71 2.47 -12.08 -5.48
CA LEU A 71 1.41 -11.28 -6.08
C LEU A 71 1.55 -9.84 -5.61
N ILE A 72 1.60 -8.89 -6.54
CA ILE A 72 1.51 -7.46 -6.28
C ILE A 72 0.11 -6.99 -6.67
N MET A 73 -0.54 -6.26 -5.76
CA MET A 73 -1.88 -5.72 -5.92
C MET A 73 -1.83 -4.19 -5.78
N PRO A 74 -1.54 -3.47 -6.88
CA PRO A 74 -1.56 -2.01 -6.91
C PRO A 74 -2.85 -1.44 -6.34
N CYS A 75 -2.75 -0.26 -5.73
CA CYS A 75 -3.88 0.50 -5.18
C CYS A 75 -4.66 -0.26 -4.10
N THR A 76 -4.10 -1.33 -3.53
CA THR A 76 -4.76 -2.13 -2.50
C THR A 76 -4.22 -1.72 -1.14
N PHE A 77 -5.09 -1.18 -0.28
CA PHE A 77 -4.71 -0.67 1.03
C PHE A 77 -4.40 -1.80 2.00
N LYS A 78 -5.32 -2.77 2.12
CA LYS A 78 -5.24 -3.84 3.11
C LYS A 78 -6.09 -5.04 2.75
N PHE A 79 -5.81 -6.13 3.43
CA PHE A 79 -6.72 -7.25 3.60
C PHE A 79 -7.72 -6.94 4.73
N THR A 80 -8.97 -7.39 4.57
CA THR A 80 -10.09 -7.13 5.50
C THR A 80 -10.53 -8.42 6.18
N THR A 81 -9.52 -9.07 6.77
CA THR A 81 -9.53 -10.38 7.42
C THR A 81 -8.51 -10.35 8.56
N THR A 82 -8.71 -11.17 9.59
CA THR A 82 -7.69 -11.41 10.62
C THR A 82 -6.70 -12.50 10.23
N ASP A 83 -6.99 -13.26 9.17
CA ASP A 83 -6.07 -14.25 8.62
C ASP A 83 -4.79 -13.57 8.11
N THR A 84 -3.64 -14.14 8.45
CA THR A 84 -2.33 -13.65 8.00
C THR A 84 -1.80 -14.40 6.79
N THR A 85 -2.46 -15.49 6.40
CA THR A 85 -2.02 -16.41 5.35
C THR A 85 -3.19 -16.91 4.51
N ILE A 86 -2.92 -17.24 3.26
CA ILE A 86 -3.84 -17.96 2.37
C ILE A 86 -3.10 -19.11 1.68
N ASP A 87 -3.77 -20.24 1.55
CA ASP A 87 -3.24 -21.44 0.95
C ASP A 87 -3.78 -21.61 -0.49
N LEU A 88 -2.91 -22.04 -1.40
CA LEU A 88 -3.27 -22.50 -2.75
C LEU A 88 -3.63 -23.98 -2.67
N VAL A 89 -4.94 -24.27 -2.56
CA VAL A 89 -5.45 -25.63 -2.32
C VAL A 89 -6.15 -26.18 -3.56
N ALA A 90 -5.79 -27.40 -3.95
CA ALA A 90 -6.52 -28.16 -4.97
C ALA A 90 -6.78 -29.59 -4.44
N ASN A 91 -8.03 -30.05 -4.54
CA ASN A 91 -8.46 -31.36 -4.05
C ASN A 91 -8.09 -31.65 -2.57
N GLY A 92 -8.10 -30.62 -1.72
CA GLY A 92 -7.75 -30.73 -0.30
C GLY A 92 -6.26 -30.79 0.00
N VAL A 93 -5.39 -30.57 -0.99
CA VAL A 93 -3.93 -30.53 -0.83
C VAL A 93 -3.43 -29.10 -1.05
N THR A 94 -2.61 -28.60 -0.13
CA THR A 94 -1.97 -27.28 -0.21
C THR A 94 -0.69 -27.36 -1.03
N TYR A 95 -0.64 -26.69 -2.18
CA TYR A 95 0.51 -26.64 -3.10
C TYR A 95 1.36 -25.38 -2.97
N GLY A 96 0.78 -24.31 -2.43
CA GLY A 96 1.49 -23.08 -2.11
C GLY A 96 0.88 -22.44 -0.86
N GLN A 97 1.69 -21.72 -0.11
CA GLN A 97 1.24 -20.95 1.04
C GLN A 97 1.75 -19.51 0.91
N CYS A 98 0.86 -18.55 1.15
CA CYS A 98 1.10 -17.14 0.95
C CYS A 98 0.87 -16.35 2.23
N SER A 99 1.84 -15.53 2.63
CA SER A 99 1.66 -14.53 3.68
C SER A 99 1.05 -13.26 3.10
N MET A 100 0.06 -12.70 3.80
CA MET A 100 -0.62 -11.47 3.43
C MET A 100 0.12 -10.24 3.99
N SER A 101 0.48 -9.29 3.13
CA SER A 101 1.10 -8.03 3.53
C SER A 101 0.30 -6.84 2.97
N GLY A 102 -0.38 -6.09 3.85
CA GLY A 102 -1.09 -4.86 3.48
C GLY A 102 -0.13 -3.70 3.23
N GLY A 103 -0.40 -2.88 2.20
CA GLY A 103 0.41 -1.71 1.88
C GLY A 103 0.23 -0.56 2.87
N GLU A 104 -1.02 -0.39 3.31
CA GLU A 104 -1.50 0.62 4.26
C GLU A 104 -0.91 2.01 3.95
N GLU A 105 -0.31 2.68 4.93
CA GLU A 105 0.29 4.01 4.78
C GLU A 105 1.74 3.96 4.25
N THR A 106 2.26 2.76 3.99
CA THR A 106 3.69 2.54 3.71
C THR A 106 3.97 2.49 2.21
N VAL A 107 3.16 1.76 1.44
CA VAL A 107 3.34 1.55 0.00
C VAL A 107 2.00 1.53 -0.74
N PRO A 108 1.96 1.92 -2.02
CA PRO A 108 0.73 2.02 -2.82
C PRO A 108 0.23 0.66 -3.36
N TYR A 109 0.50 -0.44 -2.66
CA TYR A 109 0.10 -1.79 -3.06
C TYR A 109 0.09 -2.75 -1.87
N SER A 110 -0.76 -3.77 -1.92
CA SER A 110 -0.63 -4.94 -1.04
C SER A 110 0.06 -6.08 -1.78
N SER A 111 0.53 -7.09 -1.05
CA SER A 111 1.15 -8.25 -1.66
C SER A 111 0.79 -9.57 -0.98
N LEU A 112 0.77 -10.65 -1.77
CA LEU A 112 0.91 -12.02 -1.24
C LEU A 112 2.35 -12.48 -1.48
N ASN A 113 3.01 -12.93 -0.42
CA ASN A 113 4.38 -13.45 -0.50
C ASN A 113 4.34 -14.96 -0.26
N CYS A 114 4.57 -15.74 -1.32
CA CYS A 114 4.26 -17.15 -1.34
C CYS A 114 5.49 -18.04 -1.47
N PHE A 115 5.33 -19.30 -1.05
CA PHE A 115 6.27 -20.37 -1.36
C PHE A 115 5.53 -21.66 -1.76
N VAL A 116 6.18 -22.45 -2.61
CA VAL A 116 5.70 -23.78 -3.04
C VAL A 116 5.96 -24.80 -1.94
N THR A 117 4.95 -25.62 -1.61
CA THR A 117 5.06 -26.63 -0.55
C THR A 117 5.67 -27.94 -1.07
N ASP A 118 6.01 -28.85 -0.15
CA ASP A 118 6.50 -30.20 -0.46
C ASP A 118 5.47 -31.10 -1.17
N ALA A 119 4.21 -30.66 -1.26
CA ALA A 119 3.16 -31.40 -1.95
C ALA A 119 3.33 -31.38 -3.49
N LEU A 120 4.04 -30.38 -4.04
CA LEU A 120 4.31 -30.31 -5.47
C LEU A 120 5.48 -31.23 -5.82
N THR A 121 5.17 -32.38 -6.44
CA THR A 121 6.18 -33.30 -6.97
C THR A 121 6.41 -33.05 -8.48
N PRO A 122 7.53 -33.50 -9.07
CA PRO A 122 7.85 -33.23 -10.48
C PRO A 122 6.81 -33.68 -11.52
N ASN A 123 5.91 -34.60 -11.14
CA ASN A 123 4.85 -35.11 -12.02
C ASN A 123 3.46 -34.55 -11.66
N THR A 124 3.41 -33.51 -10.82
CA THR A 124 2.16 -32.89 -10.37
C THR A 124 1.91 -31.58 -11.09
N GLN A 125 0.68 -31.42 -11.58
CA GLN A 125 0.16 -30.14 -12.01
C GLN A 125 -1.06 -29.82 -11.16
N ALA A 126 -1.02 -28.69 -10.45
CA ALA A 126 -2.09 -28.24 -9.58
C ALA A 126 -2.56 -26.86 -10.02
N PHE A 127 -3.88 -26.66 -10.07
CA PHE A 127 -4.48 -25.39 -10.45
C PHE A 127 -5.78 -25.21 -9.69
N GLY A 128 -6.22 -23.96 -9.59
CA GLY A 128 -7.47 -23.62 -8.94
C GLY A 128 -7.64 -22.11 -8.85
N THR A 129 -8.53 -21.71 -7.95
CA THR A 129 -8.83 -20.31 -7.68
C THR A 129 -8.58 -19.98 -6.23
N ILE A 130 -8.21 -18.74 -5.92
CA ILE A 130 -8.26 -18.19 -4.57
C ILE A 130 -9.16 -16.96 -4.51
N SER A 131 -9.74 -16.71 -3.34
CA SER A 131 -10.45 -15.47 -3.05
C SER A 131 -10.14 -15.01 -1.63
N PHE A 132 -9.97 -13.70 -1.47
CA PHE A 132 -9.63 -13.08 -0.20
C PHE A 132 -10.21 -11.67 -0.14
N PRO A 133 -10.57 -11.16 1.05
CA PRO A 133 -11.25 -9.87 1.20
C PRO A 133 -10.24 -8.72 1.27
N ILE A 134 -10.40 -7.68 0.45
CA ILE A 134 -9.55 -6.48 0.41
C ILE A 134 -10.34 -5.18 0.47
N ALA A 135 -9.64 -4.08 0.74
CA ALA A 135 -10.10 -2.73 0.47
C ALA A 135 -9.04 -1.96 -0.33
N PHE A 136 -9.48 -1.21 -1.34
CA PHE A 136 -8.56 -0.41 -2.15
C PHE A 136 -8.20 0.90 -1.44
N ASN A 137 -7.05 1.45 -1.80
CA ASN A 137 -6.64 2.78 -1.40
C ASN A 137 -7.09 3.78 -2.46
N VAL A 138 -7.66 4.90 -2.02
CA VAL A 138 -8.01 6.05 -2.87
C VAL A 138 -7.58 7.36 -2.21
N GLY A 139 -6.53 7.30 -1.39
CA GLY A 139 -6.04 8.39 -0.56
C GLY A 139 -6.75 8.47 0.80
N GLY A 140 -6.39 9.50 1.57
CA GLY A 140 -6.78 9.60 2.97
C GLY A 140 -5.85 10.47 3.82
N SER A 141 -4.57 10.55 3.46
CA SER A 141 -3.49 11.22 4.17
C SER A 141 -2.57 12.02 3.24
N SER A 142 -1.60 12.73 3.80
CA SER A 142 -0.51 13.37 3.05
C SER A 142 0.65 12.44 2.72
N LEU A 143 0.58 11.16 3.10
CA LEU A 143 1.66 10.21 2.87
C LEU A 143 1.72 9.81 1.40
N SER A 144 2.93 9.47 0.92
CA SER A 144 3.19 9.26 -0.51
C SER A 144 2.37 8.12 -1.11
N ALA A 145 2.10 7.04 -0.34
CA ALA A 145 1.24 5.95 -0.75
C ALA A 145 -0.17 6.46 -1.09
N ASP A 146 -0.76 7.28 -0.23
CA ASP A 146 -2.09 7.84 -0.41
C ASP A 146 -2.19 8.87 -1.52
N ILE A 147 -1.18 9.74 -1.67
CA ILE A 147 -1.16 10.70 -2.77
C ILE A 147 -1.05 9.96 -4.10
N THR A 148 -0.24 8.90 -4.17
CA THR A 148 -0.16 8.02 -5.35
C THR A 148 -1.52 7.36 -5.62
N ASP A 149 -2.11 6.74 -4.59
CA ASP A 149 -3.33 5.95 -4.74
C ASP A 149 -4.60 6.79 -4.92
N SER A 150 -4.58 8.07 -4.55
CA SER A 150 -5.68 9.01 -4.80
C SER A 150 -6.05 9.14 -6.29
N GLN A 151 -5.14 8.72 -7.18
CA GLN A 151 -5.26 8.80 -8.63
C GLN A 151 -5.55 7.43 -9.28
N CYS A 152 -5.61 6.35 -8.50
CA CYS A 152 -5.74 4.99 -9.01
C CYS A 152 -7.04 4.74 -9.79
N PHE A 153 -8.15 5.29 -9.29
CA PHE A 153 -9.48 5.00 -9.80
C PHE A 153 -10.29 6.27 -10.02
N LYS A 154 -11.34 6.14 -10.82
CA LYS A 154 -12.43 7.11 -10.98
C LYS A 154 -13.77 6.47 -10.67
N ALA A 155 -14.81 7.27 -10.48
CA ALA A 155 -16.17 6.77 -10.45
C ALA A 155 -16.55 6.18 -11.82
N GLY A 156 -17.36 5.13 -11.80
CA GLY A 156 -17.70 4.33 -12.97
C GLY A 156 -16.80 3.10 -13.12
N THR A 157 -16.64 2.64 -14.35
CA THR A 157 -15.95 1.39 -14.67
C THR A 157 -14.44 1.61 -14.74
N ASN A 158 -13.68 0.81 -14.00
CA ASN A 158 -12.22 0.82 -13.96
C ASN A 158 -11.67 -0.57 -14.29
N THR A 159 -10.48 -0.61 -14.87
CA THR A 159 -9.68 -1.83 -14.99
C THR A 159 -8.84 -1.99 -13.73
N VAL A 160 -8.94 -3.14 -13.06
CA VAL A 160 -8.11 -3.50 -11.91
C VAL A 160 -7.13 -4.56 -12.39
N THR A 161 -5.84 -4.31 -12.17
CA THR A 161 -4.74 -5.17 -12.65
C THR A 161 -3.85 -5.58 -11.49
N PHE A 162 -3.64 -6.88 -11.32
CA PHE A 162 -2.64 -7.44 -10.41
C PHE A 162 -1.50 -8.06 -11.20
N GLN A 163 -0.37 -8.30 -10.52
CA GLN A 163 0.88 -8.72 -11.15
C GLN A 163 1.56 -9.84 -10.38
N ASP A 164 2.09 -10.83 -11.10
CA ASP A 164 3.00 -11.86 -10.60
C ASP A 164 4.26 -11.87 -11.49
N GLY A 165 5.33 -11.27 -10.97
CA GLY A 165 6.51 -10.93 -11.76
C GLY A 165 6.14 -10.04 -12.95
N ASP A 166 6.53 -10.46 -14.15
CA ASP A 166 6.21 -9.74 -15.40
C ASP A 166 4.79 -10.05 -15.93
N THR A 167 4.07 -10.99 -15.30
CA THR A 167 2.72 -11.38 -15.72
C THR A 167 1.70 -10.46 -15.09
N SER A 168 0.92 -9.76 -15.93
CA SER A 168 -0.20 -8.92 -15.47
C SER A 168 -1.53 -9.52 -15.94
N PHE A 169 -2.53 -9.48 -15.06
CA PHE A 169 -3.87 -9.95 -15.35
C PHE A 169 -4.89 -8.99 -14.72
N SER A 170 -6.03 -8.83 -15.41
CA SER A 170 -6.96 -7.75 -15.11
C SER A 170 -8.41 -8.21 -15.15
N THR A 171 -9.23 -7.51 -14.38
CA THR A 171 -10.69 -7.55 -14.48
C THR A 171 -11.25 -6.13 -14.47
N THR A 172 -12.57 -5.98 -14.57
CA THR A 172 -13.24 -4.68 -14.46
C THR A 172 -14.07 -4.59 -13.19
N ALA A 173 -14.10 -3.43 -12.55
CA ALA A 173 -15.00 -3.12 -11.44
C ALA A 173 -15.62 -1.73 -11.61
N ASN A 174 -16.89 -1.62 -11.20
CA ASN A 174 -17.60 -0.34 -11.15
C ASN A 174 -17.56 0.25 -9.75
N PHE A 175 -17.04 1.46 -9.59
CA PHE A 175 -17.00 2.17 -8.31
C PHE A 175 -17.96 3.36 -8.33
N ASP A 176 -18.76 3.51 -7.27
CA ASP A 176 -19.67 4.64 -7.16
C ASP A 176 -18.92 5.90 -6.71
N HIS A 177 -19.32 7.06 -7.23
CA HIS A 177 -18.89 8.35 -6.71
C HIS A 177 -19.47 8.57 -5.30
N THR A 178 -18.77 9.32 -4.44
CA THR A 178 -19.35 9.71 -3.14
C THR A 178 -20.64 10.53 -3.30
N ASN A 179 -21.60 10.37 -2.41
CA ASN A 179 -22.81 11.22 -2.39
C ASN A 179 -22.60 12.55 -1.65
N GLU A 180 -21.47 12.72 -0.97
CA GLU A 180 -21.14 13.90 -0.19
C GLU A 180 -20.64 15.03 -1.10
N LEU A 181 -21.27 16.22 -0.98
CA LEU A 181 -20.84 17.41 -1.70
C LEU A 181 -19.42 17.81 -1.27
N SER A 182 -18.56 18.09 -2.25
CA SER A 182 -17.15 18.36 -2.00
C SER A 182 -16.88 19.73 -1.41
N ASP A 183 -17.83 20.68 -1.40
CA ASP A 183 -17.59 22.07 -0.98
C ASP A 183 -17.56 22.27 0.55
N GLY A 184 -18.18 21.35 1.30
CA GLY A 184 -18.32 21.42 2.76
C GLY A 184 -17.06 21.08 3.57
N LEU A 185 -17.24 21.04 4.89
CA LEU A 185 -16.27 20.44 5.83
C LEU A 185 -16.32 18.93 5.62
N LEU A 186 -15.21 18.32 5.22
CA LEU A 186 -15.16 16.89 4.90
C LEU A 186 -14.40 16.16 5.99
N SER A 187 -14.75 14.90 6.18
CA SER A 187 -14.11 14.01 7.16
C SER A 187 -13.86 12.63 6.57
N GLY A 188 -12.92 11.91 7.16
CA GLY A 188 -12.66 10.51 6.84
C GLY A 188 -12.04 9.79 8.01
N GLU A 189 -12.21 8.49 8.05
CA GLU A 189 -11.53 7.58 8.96
C GLU A 189 -11.25 6.27 8.23
N ARG A 190 -10.10 5.66 8.53
CA ARG A 190 -9.83 4.28 8.14
C ARG A 190 -8.94 3.57 9.16
N VAL A 191 -9.25 2.31 9.41
CA VAL A 191 -8.42 1.42 10.23
C VAL A 191 -7.13 1.04 9.51
N ILE A 192 -6.01 1.05 10.25
CA ILE A 192 -4.70 0.53 9.85
C ILE A 192 -4.45 -0.75 10.66
N PRO A 193 -4.79 -1.94 10.13
CA PRO A 193 -4.69 -3.21 10.84
C PRO A 193 -3.33 -3.46 11.49
N SER A 194 -2.25 -3.28 10.74
CA SER A 194 -0.91 -3.70 11.16
C SER A 194 -0.39 -2.94 12.38
N LEU A 195 -0.78 -1.67 12.52
CA LEU A 195 -0.41 -0.81 13.63
C LEU A 195 -1.37 -0.91 14.82
N GLY A 196 -2.55 -1.53 14.64
CA GLY A 196 -3.60 -1.45 15.65
C GLY A 196 -4.23 -0.06 15.78
N THR A 197 -3.99 0.83 14.82
CA THR A 197 -4.43 2.24 14.85
C THR A 197 -5.48 2.53 13.78
N GLN A 198 -5.93 3.78 13.75
CA GLN A 198 -6.83 4.36 12.76
C GLN A 198 -6.23 5.67 12.27
N GLN A 199 -6.52 6.06 11.04
CA GLN A 199 -6.16 7.35 10.46
C GLN A 199 -7.42 8.17 10.27
N ALA A 200 -7.45 9.38 10.84
CA ALA A 200 -8.53 10.34 10.65
C ALA A 200 -8.09 11.48 9.73
N LEU A 201 -9.02 11.95 8.90
CA LEU A 201 -8.86 13.03 7.95
C LEU A 201 -9.92 14.11 8.22
N VAL A 202 -9.52 15.37 8.07
CA VAL A 202 -10.42 16.52 7.98
C VAL A 202 -9.95 17.48 6.89
N ILE A 203 -10.88 17.97 6.07
CA ILE A 203 -10.61 18.95 5.00
C ILE A 203 -11.47 20.19 5.23
N ALA A 204 -10.83 21.36 5.30
CA ALA A 204 -11.55 22.62 5.54
C ALA A 204 -12.52 22.96 4.39
N PRO A 205 -13.69 23.60 4.66
CA PRO A 205 -14.64 23.98 3.62
C PRO A 205 -14.02 24.82 2.50
N ASN A 206 -14.48 24.64 1.27
CA ASN A 206 -13.88 25.28 0.10
C ASN A 206 -14.04 26.81 0.13
N CYS A 207 -12.92 27.52 -0.06
CA CYS A 207 -12.89 28.94 -0.41
C CYS A 207 -12.29 29.10 -1.81
N ALA A 208 -13.14 29.22 -2.84
CA ALA A 208 -12.70 29.27 -4.24
C ALA A 208 -11.64 30.37 -4.52
N ASN A 209 -11.78 31.53 -3.86
CA ASN A 209 -10.84 32.66 -3.98
C ASN A 209 -9.66 32.61 -2.99
N GLY A 210 -9.47 31.49 -2.31
CA GLY A 210 -8.45 31.30 -1.27
C GLY A 210 -8.90 31.75 0.11
N TYR A 211 -8.04 31.56 1.10
CA TYR A 211 -8.30 31.84 2.51
C TYR A 211 -7.42 32.98 3.00
N SER A 212 -8.00 33.94 3.71
CA SER A 212 -7.25 34.91 4.49
C SER A 212 -6.68 34.27 5.75
N SER A 213 -7.49 33.48 6.47
CA SER A 213 -7.07 32.73 7.65
C SER A 213 -8.09 31.66 8.04
N GLY A 214 -7.69 30.73 8.91
CA GLY A 214 -8.62 29.80 9.52
C GLY A 214 -7.97 28.88 10.54
N THR A 215 -8.84 28.23 11.32
CA THR A 215 -8.51 27.13 12.23
C THR A 215 -9.49 26.00 11.93
N PHE A 216 -8.97 24.79 11.73
CA PHE A 216 -9.80 23.61 11.47
C PHE A 216 -9.16 22.37 12.09
N GLY A 217 -9.98 21.35 12.33
CA GLY A 217 -9.55 20.18 13.07
C GLY A 217 -10.72 19.40 13.63
N PHE A 218 -10.43 18.58 14.63
CA PHE A 218 -11.44 17.83 15.36
C PHE A 218 -11.04 17.56 16.80
N SER A 219 -12.05 17.23 17.61
CA SER A 219 -11.89 16.68 18.94
C SER A 219 -12.45 15.27 19.02
N ALA A 220 -11.77 14.41 19.76
CA ALA A 220 -12.17 13.05 20.06
C ALA A 220 -12.89 12.97 21.41
N ASP A 221 -13.86 12.07 21.51
CA ASP A 221 -14.44 11.70 22.80
C ASP A 221 -13.46 10.90 23.68
N SER A 222 -13.94 10.38 24.81
CA SER A 222 -13.10 9.63 25.74
C SER A 222 -12.61 8.28 25.20
N GLN A 223 -13.26 7.73 24.16
CA GLN A 223 -12.93 6.41 23.61
C GLN A 223 -11.76 6.45 22.64
N ALA A 224 -11.49 7.60 22.01
CA ALA A 224 -10.40 7.75 21.05
C ALA A 224 -9.26 8.63 21.58
N ASN A 225 -8.01 8.23 21.36
CA ASN A 225 -6.82 9.02 21.71
C ASN A 225 -6.01 9.34 20.45
N ILE A 226 -5.77 10.63 20.21
CA ILE A 226 -5.03 11.13 19.07
C ILE A 226 -3.51 11.02 19.32
N ASP A 227 -2.78 10.56 18.31
CA ASP A 227 -1.31 10.54 18.31
C ASP A 227 -0.76 11.76 17.57
N CYS A 228 -0.45 12.81 18.33
CA CYS A 228 0.08 14.06 17.78
C CYS A 228 1.42 13.94 17.07
N SER A 229 2.17 12.84 17.25
CA SER A 229 3.44 12.63 16.55
C SER A 229 3.25 12.26 15.08
N SER A 230 2.07 11.78 14.72
CA SER A 230 1.68 11.37 13.37
C SER A 230 0.91 12.44 12.58
N LEU A 231 0.77 13.65 13.15
CA LEU A 231 -0.05 14.70 12.54
C LEU A 231 0.65 15.28 11.31
N HIS A 232 -0.06 15.25 10.19
CA HIS A 232 0.30 15.98 8.99
C HIS A 232 -0.76 17.01 8.62
N SER A 233 -0.32 18.05 7.94
CA SER A 233 -1.23 18.98 7.28
C SER A 233 -0.59 19.50 6.01
N ALA A 234 -1.37 19.53 4.94
CA ALA A 234 -0.94 19.97 3.63
C ALA A 234 -2.09 20.68 2.89
N LEU A 235 -1.76 21.24 1.73
CA LEU A 235 -2.74 21.78 0.80
C LEU A 235 -2.96 20.80 -0.35
N THR A 236 -4.20 20.78 -0.84
CA THR A 236 -4.55 20.08 -2.06
C THR A 236 -5.30 20.98 -3.02
N GLN A 237 -5.04 20.83 -4.33
CA GLN A 237 -5.74 21.60 -5.36
C GLN A 237 -7.02 20.91 -5.84
N GLN A 238 -7.06 19.59 -5.76
CA GLN A 238 -8.16 18.78 -6.24
C GLN A 238 -8.50 17.71 -5.22
N LEU A 239 -9.78 17.36 -5.20
CA LEU A 239 -10.25 16.16 -4.53
C LEU A 239 -10.64 15.15 -5.60
N ASN A 240 -10.37 13.88 -5.36
CA ASN A 240 -10.87 12.81 -6.23
C ASN A 240 -12.37 12.56 -5.99
N ASP A 241 -12.89 11.59 -6.73
CA ASP A 241 -14.31 11.20 -6.77
C ASP A 241 -14.86 10.66 -5.43
N TRP A 242 -13.99 10.50 -4.42
CA TRP A 242 -14.31 10.10 -3.04
C TRP A 242 -13.91 11.16 -2.01
N ASN A 243 -13.78 12.41 -2.45
CA ASN A 243 -13.42 13.56 -1.61
C ASN A 243 -12.06 13.43 -0.91
N LYS A 244 -11.08 12.72 -1.50
CA LYS A 244 -9.72 12.59 -0.94
C LYS A 244 -8.73 13.55 -1.61
N PRO A 245 -7.77 14.11 -0.86
CA PRO A 245 -6.70 14.94 -1.41
C PRO A 245 -5.92 14.21 -2.51
N THR A 246 -5.58 14.91 -3.58
CA THR A 246 -4.75 14.35 -4.68
C THR A 246 -3.33 14.91 -4.72
N SER A 247 -3.00 15.82 -3.80
CA SER A 247 -1.68 16.42 -3.63
C SER A 247 -1.47 16.81 -2.16
N ALA A 248 -0.20 16.92 -1.76
CA ALA A 248 0.22 17.28 -0.41
C ALA A 248 1.23 18.45 -0.46
N ASP A 249 0.75 19.62 -0.90
CA ASP A 249 1.59 20.81 -1.02
C ASP A 249 1.87 21.43 0.36
N SER A 250 3.12 21.82 0.61
CA SER A 250 3.52 22.38 1.90
C SER A 250 3.01 23.81 2.08
N TYR A 251 2.77 24.20 3.34
CA TYR A 251 2.34 25.54 3.70
C TYR A 251 2.66 25.86 5.17
N SER A 252 2.54 27.12 5.55
CA SER A 252 2.77 27.55 6.93
C SER A 252 1.52 27.44 7.79
N PHE A 253 1.67 26.76 8.93
CA PHE A 253 0.61 26.59 9.91
C PHE A 253 1.15 26.38 11.33
N THR A 254 0.27 26.50 12.32
CA THR A 254 0.55 26.17 13.72
C THR A 254 -0.40 25.08 14.20
N VAL A 255 0.11 24.18 15.03
CA VAL A 255 -0.64 23.02 15.54
C VAL A 255 -1.04 23.24 17.00
N GLN A 256 -2.29 22.93 17.33
CA GLN A 256 -2.76 22.67 18.68
C GLN A 256 -3.21 21.21 18.75
N CYS A 257 -2.35 20.35 19.31
CA CYS A 257 -2.63 18.92 19.39
C CYS A 257 -2.39 18.38 20.80
N ASN A 258 -3.31 17.54 21.27
CA ASN A 258 -3.14 16.64 22.40
C ASN A 258 -3.97 15.36 22.15
N SER A 259 -4.04 14.45 23.12
CA SER A 259 -4.77 13.19 22.96
C SER A 259 -6.27 13.32 22.67
N ARG A 260 -6.87 14.50 22.83
CA ARG A 260 -8.32 14.76 22.65
C ARG A 260 -8.64 15.74 21.54
N GLN A 261 -7.67 16.46 20.99
CA GLN A 261 -7.92 17.38 19.90
C GLN A 261 -6.71 17.51 18.99
N ALA A 262 -6.97 17.70 17.70
CA ALA A 262 -5.98 18.08 16.70
C ALA A 262 -6.56 19.22 15.86
N TYR A 263 -5.97 20.41 16.01
CA TYR A 263 -6.35 21.60 15.27
C TYR A 263 -5.13 22.24 14.61
N VAL A 264 -5.33 22.72 13.40
CA VAL A 264 -4.35 23.49 12.65
C VAL A 264 -4.89 24.89 12.38
N THR A 265 -4.06 25.90 12.63
CA THR A 265 -4.33 27.31 12.31
C THR A 265 -3.39 27.79 11.22
N PHE A 266 -3.94 28.50 10.25
CA PHE A 266 -3.23 28.92 9.05
C PHE A 266 -3.64 30.33 8.60
N GLN A 267 -2.87 30.90 7.67
CA GLN A 267 -3.13 32.18 7.03
C GLN A 267 -2.77 32.14 5.55
N ASN A 268 -3.40 33.00 4.76
CA ASN A 268 -3.04 33.33 3.37
C ASN A 268 -2.88 32.11 2.43
N ILE A 269 -3.88 31.23 2.38
CA ILE A 269 -3.89 30.12 1.42
C ILE A 269 -4.36 30.65 0.05
N PRO A 270 -3.63 30.38 -1.05
CA PRO A 270 -3.99 30.83 -2.40
C PRO A 270 -5.34 30.29 -2.90
N ALA A 271 -5.89 30.95 -3.91
CA ALA A 271 -7.07 30.46 -4.62
C ALA A 271 -6.80 29.08 -5.26
N GLY A 272 -7.82 28.23 -5.27
CA GLY A 272 -7.73 26.87 -5.82
C GLY A 272 -7.11 25.82 -4.89
N PHE A 273 -6.57 26.19 -3.72
CA PHE A 273 -6.05 25.25 -2.74
C PHE A 273 -7.02 25.07 -1.57
N ARG A 274 -6.99 23.88 -0.95
CA ARG A 274 -7.71 23.58 0.29
C ARG A 274 -6.78 22.93 1.31
N PRO A 275 -6.75 23.43 2.56
CA PRO A 275 -5.99 22.78 3.61
C PRO A 275 -6.73 21.55 4.15
N TYR A 276 -5.96 20.51 4.43
CA TYR A 276 -6.42 19.32 5.10
C TYR A 276 -5.43 18.89 6.18
N LEU A 277 -5.91 18.04 7.10
CA LEU A 277 -5.15 17.47 8.19
C LEU A 277 -5.47 15.99 8.28
N ASP A 278 -4.43 15.18 8.44
CA ASP A 278 -4.54 13.77 8.80
C ASP A 278 -3.70 13.46 10.03
N VAL A 279 -4.15 12.51 10.84
CA VAL A 279 -3.46 12.09 12.07
C VAL A 279 -3.93 10.70 12.47
N TYR A 280 -3.05 9.92 13.08
CA TYR A 280 -3.42 8.65 13.67
C TYR A 280 -4.12 8.83 15.01
N LEU A 281 -4.98 7.86 15.32
CA LEU A 281 -5.62 7.73 16.61
C LEU A 281 -5.75 6.26 16.98
N THR A 282 -5.87 6.02 18.28
CA THR A 282 -6.26 4.73 18.84
C THR A 282 -7.71 4.82 19.28
N ALA A 283 -8.54 3.89 18.84
CA ALA A 283 -9.95 3.79 19.22
C ALA A 283 -10.41 2.32 19.22
N PRO A 284 -11.50 2.00 19.92
CA PRO A 284 -12.08 0.66 19.88
C PRO A 284 -12.46 0.24 18.45
N ARG A 285 -12.26 -1.03 18.12
CA ARG A 285 -12.74 -1.61 16.86
C ARG A 285 -14.18 -2.14 16.95
N THR A 286 -14.64 -2.45 18.16
CA THR A 286 -15.92 -3.13 18.41
C THR A 286 -16.99 -2.20 18.99
N SER A 287 -16.64 -0.95 19.33
CA SER A 287 -17.59 0.06 19.79
C SER A 287 -17.53 1.34 18.96
N VAL A 288 -18.58 2.14 19.09
CA VAL A 288 -18.69 3.43 18.41
C VAL A 288 -17.95 4.49 19.21
N PHE A 289 -17.08 5.25 18.55
CA PHE A 289 -16.49 6.47 19.10
C PHE A 289 -16.88 7.68 18.24
N THR A 290 -16.79 8.87 18.82
CA THR A 290 -17.24 10.11 18.20
C THR A 290 -16.07 11.04 17.94
N LEU A 291 -16.00 11.56 16.71
CA LEU A 291 -15.16 12.70 16.35
C LEU A 291 -16.05 13.91 16.02
N SER A 292 -15.77 15.03 16.66
CA SER A 292 -16.44 16.32 16.41
C SER A 292 -15.52 17.25 15.66
N TYR A 293 -15.87 17.54 14.42
CA TYR A 293 -15.09 18.34 13.48
C TYR A 293 -15.55 19.80 13.51
N SER A 294 -14.61 20.71 13.39
CA SER A 294 -14.95 22.12 13.21
C SER A 294 -13.92 22.86 12.35
N ALA A 295 -14.40 23.89 11.67
CA ALA A 295 -13.59 24.84 10.94
C ALA A 295 -14.15 26.25 11.14
N THR A 296 -13.33 27.16 11.64
CA THR A 296 -13.60 28.61 11.64
C THR A 296 -12.62 29.27 10.69
N TYR A 297 -13.11 29.87 9.61
CA TYR A 297 -12.29 30.31 8.49
C TYR A 297 -12.82 31.59 7.85
N THR A 298 -11.95 32.31 7.17
CA THR A 298 -12.27 33.55 6.45
C THR A 298 -11.77 33.41 5.01
N CYS A 299 -12.67 33.27 4.05
CA CYS A 299 -12.31 33.33 2.63
C CYS A 299 -11.84 34.75 2.26
N GLN A 300 -11.00 34.87 1.24
CA GLN A 300 -10.56 36.17 0.73
C GLN A 300 -11.77 37.06 0.38
N GLY A 301 -11.76 38.31 0.85
CA GLY A 301 -12.84 39.29 0.63
C GLY A 301 -14.16 38.97 1.34
N SER A 302 -14.22 37.95 2.20
CA SER A 302 -15.44 37.49 2.86
C SER A 302 -15.39 37.69 4.37
N ARG A 303 -16.55 37.57 5.04
CA ARG A 303 -16.62 37.54 6.50
C ARG A 303 -16.20 36.17 7.04
N ARG A 304 -15.82 36.13 8.32
CA ARG A 304 -15.54 34.89 9.06
C ARG A 304 -16.77 33.97 9.05
N ARG A 305 -16.55 32.69 8.77
CA ARG A 305 -17.55 31.61 8.75
C ARG A 305 -17.13 30.50 9.71
N THR A 306 -18.10 29.72 10.14
CA THR A 306 -17.87 28.50 10.93
C THR A 306 -18.67 27.36 10.32
N ALA A 307 -18.05 26.18 10.27
CA ALA A 307 -18.68 24.92 9.92
C ALA A 307 -18.34 23.89 11.00
N THR A 308 -19.29 23.03 11.31
CA THR A 308 -19.16 21.97 12.30
C THR A 308 -19.82 20.71 11.78
N ASP A 309 -19.26 19.56 12.13
CA ASP A 309 -19.87 18.26 11.88
C ASP A 309 -19.52 17.31 13.03
N SER A 310 -20.29 16.25 13.20
CA SER A 310 -20.01 15.21 14.19
C SER A 310 -20.31 13.86 13.58
N LYS A 311 -19.33 12.95 13.63
CA LYS A 311 -19.45 11.61 13.08
C LYS A 311 -19.22 10.58 14.17
N ASN A 312 -20.10 9.58 14.14
CA ASN A 312 -19.94 8.34 14.88
C ASN A 312 -19.20 7.35 13.98
N TRP A 313 -18.03 6.92 14.41
CA TRP A 313 -17.20 5.95 13.71
C TRP A 313 -17.30 4.61 14.42
N SER A 314 -17.42 3.55 13.62
CA SER A 314 -17.45 2.18 14.09
C SER A 314 -16.61 1.31 13.16
N GLY A 315 -16.00 0.26 13.70
CA GLY A 315 -15.32 -0.74 12.89
C GLY A 315 -16.25 -1.45 11.91
N TYR A 316 -15.64 -2.17 10.97
CA TYR A 316 -16.32 -3.08 10.06
C TYR A 316 -16.11 -4.53 10.54
N GLN A 317 -16.91 -5.46 10.04
CA GLN A 317 -16.74 -6.88 10.34
C GLN A 317 -15.69 -7.47 9.38
N ASP A 318 -14.61 -8.02 9.93
CA ASP A 318 -13.65 -8.79 9.13
C ASP A 318 -14.34 -10.03 8.54
N SER A 319 -13.99 -10.41 7.32
CA SER A 319 -14.68 -11.47 6.57
C SER A 319 -14.15 -12.89 6.88
N ASP A 320 -13.77 -13.14 8.12
CA ASP A 320 -13.21 -14.42 8.56
C ASP A 320 -14.29 -15.50 8.73
N THR A 321 -13.91 -16.77 8.55
CA THR A 321 -14.81 -17.89 8.84
C THR A 321 -14.94 -18.21 10.33
N ASN A 322 -14.07 -17.66 11.20
CA ASN A 322 -14.11 -17.82 12.66
C ASN A 322 -13.52 -16.57 13.35
N ALA A 323 -14.38 -15.64 13.78
CA ALA A 323 -13.93 -14.45 14.49
C ALA A 323 -13.58 -14.75 15.96
N ASN A 324 -12.39 -14.34 16.40
CA ASN A 324 -12.10 -13.91 17.78
C ASN A 324 -10.92 -12.94 17.73
N GLY A 325 -11.22 -11.64 17.81
CA GLY A 325 -10.23 -10.58 17.67
C GLY A 325 -9.25 -10.49 18.85
N ASP A 326 -8.03 -10.07 18.55
CA ASP A 326 -7.04 -9.59 19.52
C ASP A 326 -6.39 -8.29 18.99
N VAL A 327 -6.09 -7.35 19.89
CA VAL A 327 -5.48 -6.07 19.54
C VAL A 327 -3.97 -6.25 19.52
N ILE A 328 -3.37 -6.24 18.34
CA ILE A 328 -1.93 -6.35 18.18
C ILE A 328 -1.35 -4.96 17.92
N ILE A 329 -0.48 -4.50 18.81
CA ILE A 329 0.27 -3.26 18.63
C ILE A 329 1.51 -3.59 17.80
N GLY A 330 1.54 -3.08 16.57
CA GLY A 330 2.66 -3.26 15.65
C GLY A 330 3.68 -2.12 15.75
N THR A 331 4.96 -2.44 15.71
CA THR A 331 6.04 -1.47 15.48
C THR A 331 6.57 -1.65 14.05
N ILE A 332 6.58 -0.57 13.26
CA ILE A 332 7.21 -0.57 11.93
C ILE A 332 8.71 -0.33 12.10
N THR A 333 9.51 -1.26 11.57
CA THR A 333 10.96 -1.12 11.43
C THR A 333 11.29 -1.07 9.95
N THR A 334 11.86 0.03 9.49
CA THR A 334 12.32 0.14 8.10
C THR A 334 13.78 -0.29 8.00
N THR A 335 14.07 -1.22 7.11
CA THR A 335 15.43 -1.64 6.74
C THR A 335 15.62 -1.45 5.23
N THR A 336 16.84 -1.18 4.80
CA THR A 336 17.16 -1.10 3.37
C THR A 336 17.97 -2.30 2.93
N ASP A 337 17.60 -2.90 1.81
CA ASP A 337 18.29 -4.05 1.22
C ASP A 337 18.67 -3.73 -0.23
N SER A 338 19.94 -3.94 -0.58
CA SER A 338 20.48 -3.69 -1.92
C SER A 338 20.11 -4.76 -2.94
N THR A 339 19.52 -5.88 -2.52
CA THR A 339 19.15 -7.00 -3.40
C THR A 339 17.69 -6.96 -3.85
N GLN A 340 16.86 -6.13 -3.23
CA GLN A 340 15.46 -5.98 -3.61
C GLN A 340 15.26 -4.91 -4.65
N THR A 341 14.32 -5.14 -5.56
CA THR A 341 13.88 -4.19 -6.59
C THR A 341 12.59 -3.47 -6.21
N THR A 342 11.85 -4.00 -5.23
CA THR A 342 10.59 -3.45 -4.72
C THR A 342 10.58 -3.44 -3.20
N THR A 343 9.79 -2.55 -2.60
CA THR A 343 9.61 -2.56 -1.14
C THR A 343 8.85 -3.82 -0.74
N SER A 344 9.43 -4.64 0.12
CA SER A 344 8.72 -5.79 0.69
C SER A 344 8.34 -5.47 2.12
N ILE A 345 7.14 -5.89 2.51
CA ILE A 345 6.66 -5.80 3.89
C ILE A 345 6.58 -7.23 4.40
N THR A 346 7.37 -7.53 5.42
CA THR A 346 7.31 -8.83 6.09
C THR A 346 7.01 -8.65 7.57
N THR A 347 6.17 -9.50 8.12
CA THR A 347 6.00 -9.62 9.56
C THR A 347 6.89 -10.74 10.04
N LEU A 348 7.80 -10.46 10.99
CA LEU A 348 8.56 -11.53 11.64
C LEU A 348 7.58 -12.55 12.26
N PRO A 349 7.83 -13.86 12.15
CA PRO A 349 6.91 -14.85 12.69
C PRO A 349 6.88 -14.74 14.21
N TYR A 350 5.72 -14.38 14.76
CA TYR A 350 5.42 -14.54 16.17
C TYR A 350 4.53 -15.76 16.36
N PRO A 351 4.66 -16.50 17.48
CA PRO A 351 3.58 -17.37 17.93
C PRO A 351 2.31 -16.52 18.15
N SER A 352 1.15 -17.08 17.86
CA SER A 352 -0.18 -16.43 17.87
C SER A 352 -0.63 -15.85 19.21
N THR A 353 0.22 -15.85 20.24
CA THR A 353 -0.03 -15.37 21.61
C THR A 353 0.78 -14.12 21.97
N ALA A 354 1.49 -13.50 21.02
CA ALA A 354 2.32 -12.32 21.28
C ALA A 354 1.51 -11.01 21.20
N SER A 355 1.69 -10.14 22.20
CA SER A 355 1.02 -8.84 22.30
C SER A 355 1.63 -7.72 21.43
N SER A 356 2.71 -8.00 20.70
CA SER A 356 3.36 -7.05 19.79
C SER A 356 3.82 -7.72 18.49
N LYS A 357 3.67 -7.00 17.38
CA LYS A 357 4.18 -7.39 16.05
C LYS A 357 5.30 -6.44 15.63
N THR A 358 6.34 -6.96 14.98
CA THR A 358 7.33 -6.14 14.29
C THR A 358 7.12 -6.29 12.79
N ILE A 359 6.73 -5.19 12.15
CA ILE A 359 6.57 -5.11 10.69
C ILE A 359 7.91 -4.61 10.16
N VAL A 360 8.58 -5.44 9.37
CA VAL A 360 9.82 -5.06 8.70
C VAL A 360 9.47 -4.59 7.31
N VAL A 361 9.67 -3.30 7.07
CA VAL A 361 9.53 -2.68 5.74
C VAL A 361 10.91 -2.66 5.13
N VAL A 362 11.16 -3.53 4.17
CA VAL A 362 12.43 -3.59 3.47
C VAL A 362 12.32 -2.79 2.18
N VAL A 363 12.91 -1.59 2.15
CA VAL A 363 12.84 -0.67 1.02
C VAL A 363 14.07 -0.87 0.13
N PRO A 364 13.92 -0.93 -1.21
CA PRO A 364 15.06 -0.97 -2.13
C PRO A 364 15.83 0.35 -2.04
N ILE A 365 17.11 0.31 -2.39
CA ILE A 365 17.92 1.53 -2.45
C ILE A 365 17.37 2.40 -3.61
N PRO A 366 16.91 3.64 -3.36
CA PRO A 366 16.43 4.54 -4.40
C PRO A 366 17.43 4.60 -5.55
N THR A 367 16.98 4.47 -6.80
CA THR A 367 17.89 4.43 -7.96
C THR A 367 17.58 5.57 -8.92
N THR A 368 18.62 6.33 -9.29
CA THR A 368 18.54 7.41 -10.29
C THR A 368 19.28 6.99 -11.56
N THR A 369 18.68 7.26 -12.72
CA THR A 369 19.33 7.00 -14.02
C THR A 369 19.89 8.29 -14.60
N ILE A 370 21.17 8.28 -14.97
CA ILE A 370 21.84 9.36 -15.70
C ILE A 370 22.15 8.84 -17.10
N THR A 371 21.67 9.53 -18.12
CA THR A 371 21.99 9.21 -19.52
C THR A 371 23.07 10.16 -20.03
N SER A 372 24.12 9.60 -20.62
CA SER A 372 25.24 10.32 -21.23
C SER A 372 25.42 9.84 -22.67
N SER A 373 25.98 10.69 -23.53
CA SER A 373 26.10 10.46 -24.96
C SER A 373 27.56 10.54 -25.41
N TYR A 374 28.03 9.57 -26.19
CA TYR A 374 29.43 9.54 -26.65
C TYR A 374 29.55 9.10 -28.11
N LEU A 375 30.67 9.44 -28.76
CA LEU A 375 30.96 8.99 -30.11
C LEU A 375 31.42 7.53 -30.08
N GLY A 376 30.60 6.61 -30.58
CA GLY A 376 30.88 5.17 -30.48
C GLY A 376 29.79 4.32 -31.15
N VAL A 377 29.76 3.02 -30.87
CA VAL A 377 28.81 2.05 -31.46
C VAL A 377 28.08 1.18 -30.43
N THR A 378 28.46 1.25 -29.15
CA THR A 378 27.97 0.30 -28.12
C THR A 378 27.27 1.06 -27.01
N THR A 379 26.13 0.56 -26.50
CA THR A 379 25.56 1.10 -25.26
C THR A 379 26.23 0.44 -24.06
N SER A 380 26.71 1.21 -23.08
CA SER A 380 27.29 0.66 -21.84
C SER A 380 26.51 1.10 -20.61
N TYR A 381 26.47 0.21 -19.61
CA TYR A 381 25.79 0.42 -18.34
C TYR A 381 26.81 0.38 -17.21
N THR A 382 26.79 1.39 -16.34
CA THR A 382 27.58 1.40 -15.10
C THR A 382 26.65 1.63 -13.93
N THR A 383 26.58 0.67 -13.02
CA THR A 383 25.78 0.80 -11.79
C THR A 383 26.70 1.16 -10.62
N ILE A 384 26.44 2.31 -10.01
CA ILE A 384 27.06 2.75 -8.76
C ILE A 384 26.05 2.47 -7.66
N SER A 385 26.30 1.42 -6.87
CA SER A 385 25.43 1.05 -5.75
C SER A 385 25.46 2.13 -4.66
N GLY A 386 24.27 2.48 -4.14
CA GLY A 386 24.15 3.30 -2.93
C GLY A 386 24.40 2.46 -1.68
N THR A 387 24.82 3.09 -0.58
CA THR A 387 24.80 2.45 0.75
C THR A 387 23.39 2.47 1.34
N VAL A 388 23.16 1.74 2.44
CA VAL A 388 21.95 1.84 3.28
C VAL A 388 21.64 3.32 3.56
N GLY A 389 20.46 3.79 3.17
CA GLY A 389 20.03 5.20 3.27
C GLY A 389 20.51 6.15 2.16
N GLY A 390 21.28 5.67 1.18
CA GLY A 390 21.74 6.43 0.02
C GLY A 390 20.92 6.18 -1.25
N THR A 391 21.34 6.76 -2.38
CA THR A 391 20.72 6.57 -3.70
C THR A 391 21.73 5.90 -4.63
N ALA A 392 21.35 4.78 -5.26
CA ALA A 392 22.12 4.14 -6.33
C ALA A 392 22.02 4.96 -7.62
N THR A 393 23.07 4.98 -8.43
CA THR A 393 23.10 5.68 -9.72
C THR A 393 23.40 4.71 -10.85
N VAL A 394 22.51 4.62 -11.84
CA VAL A 394 22.76 3.89 -13.08
C VAL A 394 23.15 4.89 -14.16
N ILE A 395 24.37 4.78 -14.67
CA ILE A 395 24.85 5.57 -15.80
C ILE A 395 24.65 4.76 -17.07
N VAL A 396 23.92 5.33 -18.02
CA VAL A 396 23.67 4.76 -19.35
C VAL A 396 24.39 5.62 -20.38
N ASP A 397 25.44 5.08 -20.99
CA ASP A 397 26.17 5.74 -22.07
C ASP A 397 25.64 5.26 -23.43
N THR A 398 25.00 6.17 -24.16
CA THR A 398 24.39 5.91 -25.48
C THR A 398 25.28 6.44 -26.61
N PRO A 399 25.56 5.64 -27.65
CA PRO A 399 26.40 6.06 -28.76
C PRO A 399 25.66 6.99 -29.73
N TYR A 400 26.37 7.96 -30.29
CA TYR A 400 25.97 8.69 -31.50
C TYR A 400 27.06 8.60 -32.58
N HIS A 401 26.68 8.82 -33.84
CA HIS A 401 27.60 8.74 -34.98
C HIS A 401 27.75 10.08 -35.67
N THR A 402 28.97 10.39 -36.12
CA THR A 402 29.26 11.52 -37.01
C THR A 402 29.65 10.99 -38.39
N THR A 403 29.06 11.54 -39.43
CA THR A 403 29.37 11.20 -40.82
C THR A 403 30.19 12.33 -41.44
N THR A 404 31.41 12.03 -41.87
CA THR A 404 32.27 12.98 -42.60
C THR A 404 32.25 12.64 -44.08
N THR A 405 31.68 13.51 -44.90
CA THR A 405 31.68 13.36 -46.37
C THR A 405 32.94 14.02 -46.93
N ILE A 406 33.84 13.23 -47.50
CA ILE A 406 35.02 13.72 -48.21
C ILE A 406 34.67 13.76 -49.69
N THR A 407 34.71 14.95 -50.29
CA THR A 407 34.52 15.13 -51.74
C THR A 407 35.87 15.37 -52.37
N THR A 408 36.35 14.41 -53.15
CA THR A 408 37.57 14.53 -53.95
C THR A 408 37.21 14.83 -55.40
N TYR A 409 37.87 15.83 -55.96
CA TYR A 409 37.76 16.19 -57.37
C TYR A 409 39.00 15.67 -58.09
N TRP A 410 38.80 14.98 -59.20
CA TRP A 410 39.88 14.51 -60.06
C TRP A 410 40.35 15.66 -60.95
N THR A 411 41.65 15.89 -61.00
CA THR A 411 42.31 16.76 -62.00
C THR A 411 42.92 15.94 -63.11
#